data_AF-A0A4Y2F847-F1
#
_entry.id   AF-A0A4Y2F847-F1
#
_cell.length_a   1.000
_cell.length_b   1.000
_cell.length_c   1.000
_cell.angle_alpha   90.00
_cell.angle_beta   90.00
_cell.angle_gamma   90.00
#
_symmetry.space_group_name_H-M   'P 1'
#
loop_
_entity.id
_entity.type
_entity.pdbx_description
1 polymer ?
#
loop_
_entity_poly.entity_id
_entity_poly.type
_entity_poly.pdbx_seq_one_letter_code
_entity_poly.pdbx_strand_id
1 'polypeptide(L)' 'MAYLARSKKEDLVVLAEELGLTIKKELKVKQLHKLITESPSYDEEFTRELLGSIKEEREKKEQREIEREKQERDREIE' A
#
# COMPACT_ATOMS: atom_id res chain seq x y z
N MET A 1 2.02 1.80 17.34
CA MET A 1 1.37 0.90 16.37
C MET A 1 2.42 0.24 15.48
N ALA A 2 2.68 -1.06 15.68
CA ALA A 2 3.75 -1.77 14.97
C ALA A 2 3.44 -2.03 13.48
N TYR A 3 2.15 -2.04 13.09
CA TYR A 3 1.72 -2.43 11.75
C TYR A 3 2.03 -1.37 10.68
N LEU A 4 1.80 -0.08 10.97
CA LEU A 4 2.16 1.01 10.05
C LEU A 4 3.68 1.16 9.91
N ALA A 5 4.43 0.98 11.01
CA ALA A 5 5.90 1.07 11.01
C ALA A 5 6.59 0.02 10.13
N ARG A 6 5.94 -1.14 9.92
CA ARG A 6 6.45 -2.24 9.08
C ARG A 6 5.94 -2.20 7.63
N SER A 7 5.14 -1.20 7.27
CA SER A 7 4.50 -1.13 5.95
C SER A 7 5.37 -0.35 4.96
N LYS A 8 5.27 -0.69 3.67
CA LYS A 8 6.02 0.02 2.63
C LYS A 8 5.49 1.45 2.49
N LYS A 9 6.35 2.38 2.04
CA LYS A 9 5.96 3.79 1.85
C LYS A 9 4.79 3.92 0.87
N GLU A 10 4.81 3.17 -0.22
CA GLU A 10 3.74 3.14 -1.24
C GLU A 10 2.39 2.74 -0.63
N ASP A 11 2.36 1.68 0.20
CA ASP A 11 1.14 1.22 0.87
C ASP A 11 0.57 2.31 1.80
N LEU A 12 1.46 3.04 2.51
CA LEU A 12 1.05 4.13 3.40
C LEU A 12 0.55 5.36 2.64
N VAL A 13 1.04 5.60 1.42
CA VAL A 13 0.54 6.68 0.56
C VAL A 13 -0.87 6.33 0.10
N VAL A 14 -1.08 5.14 -0.46
CA VAL A 14 -2.43 4.68 -0.88
C VAL A 14 -3.39 4.71 0.30
N LEU A 15 -2.97 4.20 1.47
CA LEU A 15 -3.80 4.22 2.68
C LEU A 15 -4.23 5.64 3.05
N ALA A 16 -3.33 6.61 3.03
CA ALA A 16 -3.69 7.99 3.35
C ALA A 16 -4.58 8.63 2.27
N GLU A 17 -4.46 8.27 1.00
CA GLU A 17 -5.37 8.71 -0.07
C GLU A 17 -6.78 8.13 0.10
N GLU A 18 -6.89 6.84 0.41
CA GLU A 18 -8.16 6.15 0.70
C GLU A 18 -8.85 6.72 1.95
N LEU A 19 -8.07 7.17 2.95
CA LEU A 19 -8.57 7.88 4.12
C LEU A 19 -8.93 9.35 3.84
N GLY A 20 -8.81 9.83 2.59
CA GLY A 20 -9.11 11.20 2.18
C GLY A 20 -8.10 12.24 2.69
N LEU A 21 -6.91 11.82 3.09
CA LEU A 21 -5.87 12.70 3.60
C LEU A 21 -5.09 13.32 2.44
N THR A 22 -4.81 14.63 2.54
CA THR A 22 -4.00 15.31 1.53
C THR A 22 -2.52 14.98 1.71
N ILE A 23 -1.92 14.28 0.74
CA ILE A 23 -0.53 13.85 0.79
C ILE A 23 0.34 14.74 -0.09
N LYS A 24 1.47 15.20 0.46
CA LYS A 24 2.54 15.82 -0.34
C LYS A 24 3.52 14.73 -0.78
N LYS A 25 3.98 14.76 -2.04
CA LYS A 25 4.93 13.77 -2.60
C LYS A 25 6.21 13.59 -1.75
N GLU A 26 6.59 14.61 -1.00
CA GLU A 26 7.81 14.68 -0.19
C GLU A 26 7.69 14.03 1.20
N LEU A 27 6.49 13.59 1.61
CA LEU A 27 6.30 13.04 2.95
C LEU A 27 7.13 11.77 3.15
N LYS A 28 7.84 11.71 4.28
CA LYS A 28 8.57 10.54 4.77
C LYS A 28 7.60 9.56 5.44
N VAL A 29 7.98 8.29 5.54
CA VAL A 29 7.22 7.24 6.23
C VAL A 29 6.77 7.67 7.64
N LYS A 30 7.66 8.28 8.43
CA LYS A 30 7.33 8.80 9.76
C LYS A 30 6.25 9.89 9.73
N GLN A 31 6.25 10.73 8.70
CA GLN A 31 5.25 11.80 8.54
C GLN A 31 3.90 11.22 8.07
N LEU A 32 3.90 10.22 7.19
CA LEU A 32 2.69 9.49 6.78
C LEU A 32 2.05 8.79 7.98
N HIS A 33 2.85 8.09 8.79
CA HIS A 33 2.39 7.45 10.01
C HIS A 33 1.69 8.45 10.93
N LYS A 34 2.36 9.59 11.18
CA LYS A 34 1.82 10.66 12.01
C LYS A 34 0.52 11.21 11.44
N LEU A 35 0.48 11.50 10.14
CA LEU A 35 -0.70 12.03 9.43
C LEU A 35 -1.92 11.12 9.57
N ILE A 36 -1.73 9.81 9.41
CA ILE A 36 -2.80 8.81 9.54
C ILE A 36 -3.29 8.74 10.99
N THR A 37 -2.37 8.60 11.96
CA THR A 37 -2.75 8.39 13.37
C THR A 37 -3.28 9.65 14.07
N GLU A 38 -2.92 10.84 13.58
CA GLU A 38 -3.41 12.11 14.12
C GLU A 38 -4.71 12.57 13.45
N SER A 39 -5.23 11.81 12.48
CA SER A 39 -6.54 12.09 11.92
C SER A 39 -7.61 11.99 13.01
N PRO A 40 -8.54 12.97 13.12
CA PRO A 40 -9.64 12.88 14.09
C PRO A 40 -10.59 11.70 13.81
N SER A 41 -10.56 11.15 12.59
CA SER A 41 -11.31 9.97 12.18
C SER A 41 -10.48 8.67 12.24
N TYR A 42 -9.30 8.68 12.87
CA TYR A 42 -8.46 7.49 12.94
C TYR A 42 -9.13 6.38 13.76
N ASP A 43 -9.43 5.28 13.09
CA ASP A 43 -9.85 4.01 13.68
C ASP A 43 -8.76 2.97 13.41
N GLU A 44 -8.17 2.41 14.45
CA GLU A 44 -7.05 1.47 14.33
C GLU A 44 -7.44 0.17 13.63
N GLU A 45 -8.64 -0.36 13.90
CA GLU A 45 -9.08 -1.63 13.33
C GLU A 45 -9.37 -1.46 11.84
N PHE A 46 -10.16 -0.44 11.49
CA PHE A 46 -10.45 -0.09 10.10
C PHE A 46 -9.17 0.21 9.32
N THR A 47 -8.26 1.01 9.87
CA THR A 47 -6.99 1.35 9.20
C THR A 47 -6.12 0.12 8.97
N ARG A 48 -6.10 -0.82 9.92
CA ARG A 48 -5.34 -2.07 9.80
C ARG A 48 -5.94 -2.99 8.74
N GLU A 49 -7.26 -3.11 8.69
CA GLU A 49 -7.95 -3.92 7.68
C GLU A 49 -7.75 -3.34 6.27
N LEU A 50 -7.95 -2.03 6.11
CA LEU A 50 -7.75 -1.32 4.85
C LEU A 50 -6.31 -1.48 4.34
N LEU A 51 -5.32 -1.33 5.22
CA LEU A 51 -3.92 -1.57 4.88
C LEU A 51 -3.63 -3.02 4.48
N GLY A 52 -4.35 -3.98 5.08
CA GLY A 52 -4.30 -5.39 4.68
C GLY A 52 -4.77 -5.58 3.23
N SER A 53 -5.92 -5.02 2.87
CA SER A 53 -6.46 -5.08 1.51
C SER A 53 -5.54 -4.43 0.47
N ILE A 54 -4.94 -3.27 0.80
CA ILE A 54 -3.98 -2.59 -0.07
C ILE A 54 -2.76 -3.48 -0.37
N LYS A 55 -2.22 -4.15 0.66
CA LYS A 55 -1.08 -5.07 0.49
C LYS A 55 -1.44 -6.27 -0.36
N GLU A 56 -2.61 -6.88 -0.10
CA GLU A 56 -3.10 -8.01 -0.86
C GLU A 56 -3.31 -7.64 -2.34
N GLU A 57 -3.84 -6.46 -2.63
CA GLU A 57 -4.02 -5.99 -4.01
C GLU A 57 -2.68 -5.77 -4.71
N ARG A 58 -1.69 -5.18 -4.02
CA ARG A 58 -0.33 -5.02 -4.56
C ARG A 58 0.29 -6.38 -4.90
N GLU A 59 0.25 -7.33 -3.97
CA GLU A 59 0.80 -8.67 -4.16
C GLU A 59 0.10 -9.40 -5.33
N LYS A 60 -1.22 -9.25 -5.47
CA LYS A 60 -1.97 -9.78 -6.62
C LYS A 60 -1.54 -9.15 -7.94
N LYS A 61 -1.24 -7.85 -7.98
CA LYS A 61 -0.76 -7.17 -9.18
C LYS A 61 0.64 -7.66 -9.55
N GLU A 62 1.57 -7.71 -8.59
CA GLU A 62 2.93 -8.23 -8.79
C GLU A 62 2.90 -9.68 -9.31
N GLN A 63 2.07 -10.54 -8.73
CA GLN A 63 1.92 -11.94 -9.18
C GLN A 63 1.40 -12.04 -10.62
N ARG A 64 0.40 -11.23 -10.99
CA ARG A 64 -0.15 -11.20 -12.36
C ARG A 64 0.87 -10.71 -13.37
N GLU A 65 1.72 -9.74 -13.01
CA GLU A 65 2.78 -9.25 -13.87
C GLU A 65 3.84 -10.34 -14.11
N ILE A 66 4.28 -11.03 -13.05
CA ILE A 66 5.21 -12.16 -13.15
C ILE A 66 4.65 -13.28 -14.05
N GLU A 67 3.37 -13.62 -13.89
CA GLU A 67 2.72 -14.64 -14.73
C GLU A 67 2.64 -14.22 -16.19
N ARG A 68 2.33 -12.95 -16.47
CA ARG A 68 2.30 -12.41 -17.84
C ARG A 68 3.68 -12.46 -18.48
N GLU A 69 4.71 -11.98 -17.79
CA GLU A 69 6.08 -12.04 -18.31
C GLU A 69 6.54 -13.47 -18.58
N LYS A 70 6.14 -14.43 -17.73
CA LYS A 70 6.46 -15.85 -17.98
C LYS A 70 5.76 -16.36 -19.24
N GLN A 71 4.46 -16.06 -19.41
CA GLN A 71 3.73 -16.45 -20.61
C GLN A 71 4.30 -15.82 -21.88
N GLU A 72 4.77 -14.57 -21.83
CA GLU A 72 5.41 -13.90 -22.96
C GLU A 72 6.74 -14.56 -23.30
N ARG A 73 7.60 -14.83 -22.31
CA ARG A 73 8.87 -15.55 -22.53
C ARG A 73 8.65 -16.95 -23.09
N ASP A 74 7.66 -17.68 -22.58
CA ASP A 74 7.36 -19.03 -23.07
C ASP A 74 6.87 -19.00 -24.54
N ARG A 75 6.16 -17.94 -24.97
CA ARG A 75 5.74 -17.73 -26.36
C ARG A 75 6.87 -17.29 -27.30
N GLU A 76 7.89 -16.60 -26.80
CA GLU A 76 9.04 -16.18 -27.62
C GLU A 76 10.04 -17.31 -27.89
N ILE A 77 9.99 -18.38 -27.09
CA ILE A 77 10.89 -19.54 -27.19
C ILE A 77 10.30 -20.66 -28.07
N GLU A 78 8.99 -20.64 -28.36
CA GLU A 78 8.26 -21.54 -29.27
C GLU A 78 8.27 -21.04 -30.72
#